data_AF-A0AAV7IXW6-F1
#
_entry.id   AF-A0AAV7IXW6-F1
#
_cell.length_a   1.000
_cell.length_b   1.000
_cell.length_c   1.000
_cell.angle_alpha   90.00
_cell.angle_beta   90.00
_cell.angle_gamma   90.00
#
_symmetry.space_group_name_H-M   'P 1'
#
loop_
_entity.id
_entity.type
_entity.pdbx_description
1 polymer ?
#
loop_
_entity_poly.entity_id
_entity_poly.type
_entity_poly.pdbx_seq_one_letter_code
_entity_poly.pdbx_strand_id
1 'polypeptide(L)'
;MDSIPRTHEDIEAQIREIQSKKKEIQTAVTEKEQVGLGKTGFYDQDIYDGTNNKFEGYVTSIATNDEADDDDYEPSTFSSNKRAGYNPPAALLNDIAQSDRDYDPFADRKVPKIADREDEYRQKRRHMIISPDRVDPFADVTINTFGIIHFPRILCRRWLKVYNDVEDI
;
A
#
# COMPACT_ATOMS: atom_id res chain seq x y z
N MET A 1 -32.09 1.72 30.26
CA MET A 1 -31.72 2.92 29.49
C MET A 1 -31.47 4.00 30.50
N ASP A 2 -30.19 4.25 30.82
CA ASP A 2 -29.83 5.22 31.84
C ASP A 2 -30.27 6.61 31.36
N SER A 3 -31.05 7.30 32.18
CA SER A 3 -31.48 8.66 31.90
C SER A 3 -30.24 9.54 31.80
N ILE A 4 -30.01 10.13 30.63
CA ILE A 4 -28.90 11.06 30.40
C ILE A 4 -28.99 12.17 31.45
N PRO A 5 -27.93 12.44 32.23
CA PRO A 5 -27.95 13.50 33.23
C PRO A 5 -28.09 14.86 32.52
N ARG A 6 -29.06 15.66 32.97
CA ARG A 6 -29.40 16.94 32.33
C ARG A 6 -28.99 18.15 33.16
N THR A 7 -28.77 17.98 34.47
CA THR A 7 -28.31 19.06 35.35
C THR A 7 -26.81 18.97 35.60
N HIS A 8 -26.20 20.09 35.94
CA HIS A 8 -24.76 20.15 36.22
C HIS A 8 -24.37 19.27 37.41
N GLU A 9 -25.19 19.24 38.46
CA GLU A 9 -25.00 18.43 39.66
C GLU A 9 -25.03 16.92 39.34
N ASP A 10 -25.97 16.48 38.50
CA ASP A 10 -26.07 15.07 38.09
C ASP A 10 -24.84 14.64 37.28
N ILE A 11 -24.31 15.53 36.42
CA ILE A 11 -23.11 15.28 35.62
C ILE A 11 -21.88 15.15 36.53
N GLU A 12 -21.73 16.02 37.54
CA GLU A 12 -20.61 15.95 38.48
C GLU A 12 -20.64 14.69 39.34
N ALA A 13 -21.83 14.29 39.81
CA ALA A 13 -22.01 13.05 40.56
C ALA A 13 -21.61 11.83 39.71
N GLN A 14 -22.03 11.79 38.44
CA GLN A 14 -21.68 10.72 37.52
C GLN A 14 -20.17 10.67 37.23
N ILE A 15 -19.53 11.83 37.04
CA ILE A 15 -18.09 11.91 36.82
C ILE A 15 -17.33 11.35 38.03
N ARG A 16 -17.75 11.68 39.25
CA ARG A 16 -17.11 11.18 40.48
C ARG A 16 -17.22 9.67 40.59
N GLU A 17 -18.39 9.12 40.29
CA GLU A 17 -18.64 7.67 40.29
C GLU A 17 -17.81 6.95 39.21
N ILE A 18 -17.72 7.51 38.00
CA ILE A 18 -16.88 6.93 36.93
C ILE A 18 -15.40 6.96 37.33
N GLN A 19 -14.94 8.02 37.98
CA GLN A 19 -13.54 8.13 38.44
C GLN A 19 -13.21 7.13 39.55
N SER A 20 -14.12 6.92 40.52
CA SER A 20 -13.91 5.91 41.57
C SER A 20 -13.90 4.50 40.99
N LYS A 21 -14.88 4.15 40.15
CA LYS A 21 -14.94 2.87 39.45
C LYS A 21 -13.71 2.63 38.57
N LYS A 22 -13.25 3.66 37.85
CA LYS A 22 -12.04 3.56 37.04
C LYS A 22 -10.81 3.29 37.90
N LYS A 23 -10.69 3.92 39.08
CA LYS A 23 -9.59 3.67 40.00
C LYS A 23 -9.60 2.22 40.51
N GLU A 24 -10.77 1.71 40.88
CA GLU A 24 -10.94 0.31 41.34
C GLU A 24 -10.59 -0.70 40.24
N ILE A 25 -11.06 -0.46 39.01
CA ILE A 25 -10.71 -1.30 37.86
C ILE A 25 -9.21 -1.22 37.57
N GLN A 26 -8.61 -0.02 37.60
CA GLN A 26 -7.18 0.16 37.37
C GLN A 26 -6.35 -0.62 38.40
N THR A 27 -6.73 -0.58 39.68
CA THR A 27 -6.05 -1.37 40.73
C THR A 27 -6.21 -2.86 40.52
N ALA A 28 -7.41 -3.32 40.12
CA ALA A 28 -7.66 -4.73 39.84
C ALA A 28 -6.87 -5.23 38.61
N VAL A 29 -6.72 -4.41 37.58
CA VAL A 29 -5.96 -4.72 36.35
C VAL A 29 -4.46 -4.78 36.63
N THR A 30 -3.92 -3.87 37.45
CA THR A 30 -2.48 -3.88 37.80
C THR A 30 -2.08 -5.11 38.61
N GLU A 31 -3.00 -5.70 39.37
CA GLU A 31 -2.70 -6.85 40.23
C GLU A 31 -2.77 -8.21 39.52
N LYS A 32 -3.49 -8.32 38.39
CA LYS A 32 -3.81 -9.66 37.83
C LYS A 32 -3.52 -9.88 36.36
N GLU A 33 -3.29 -8.86 35.53
CA GLU A 33 -3.46 -9.10 34.09
C GLU A 33 -2.64 -8.23 33.14
N GLN A 34 -1.43 -7.80 33.52
CA GLN A 34 -0.49 -7.22 32.56
C GLN A 34 0.54 -8.26 32.11
N VAL A 35 0.36 -8.75 30.87
CA VAL A 35 1.34 -9.60 30.19
C VAL A 35 2.50 -8.74 29.70
N GLY A 36 3.71 -9.05 30.15
CA GLY A 36 4.93 -8.37 29.69
C GLY A 36 5.32 -8.82 28.28
N LEU A 37 5.99 -7.95 27.52
CA LEU A 37 6.42 -8.19 26.12
C LEU A 37 7.23 -9.49 25.88
N GLY A 38 7.80 -10.08 26.93
CA GLY A 38 8.53 -11.35 26.86
C GLY A 38 7.89 -12.54 27.57
N LYS A 39 6.65 -12.40 28.09
CA LYS A 39 5.95 -13.46 28.80
C LYS A 39 4.82 -14.01 27.93
N THR A 40 4.67 -15.33 27.92
CA THR A 40 3.49 -15.98 27.36
C THR A 40 2.27 -15.54 28.17
N GLY A 41 1.22 -15.12 27.47
CA GLY A 41 0.02 -14.61 28.12
C GLY A 41 -0.79 -15.69 28.82
N PHE A 42 -1.90 -15.30 29.43
CA PHE A 42 -2.80 -16.22 30.15
C PHE A 42 -3.87 -16.85 29.23
N TYR A 43 -3.93 -16.44 27.96
CA TYR A 43 -4.95 -16.85 27.01
C TYR A 43 -4.56 -18.14 26.29
N ASP A 44 -5.51 -19.05 26.14
CA ASP A 44 -5.40 -20.30 25.37
C ASP A 44 -4.13 -21.11 25.68
N GLN A 45 -3.79 -21.23 26.97
CA GLN A 45 -2.62 -21.97 27.43
C GLN A 45 -2.68 -23.45 27.03
N ASP A 46 -3.85 -24.05 26.97
CA ASP A 46 -4.03 -25.41 26.46
C ASP A 46 -3.62 -25.59 24.99
N ILE A 47 -3.60 -24.51 24.21
CA ILE A 47 -3.18 -24.50 22.80
C ILE A 47 -1.72 -24.06 22.66
N TYR A 48 -1.29 -23.07 23.46
CA TYR A 48 0.02 -22.42 23.29
C TYR A 48 1.07 -22.74 24.38
N ASP A 49 0.75 -23.49 25.45
CA ASP A 49 1.69 -23.95 26.50
C ASP A 49 2.39 -25.28 26.16
N GLY A 50 2.07 -25.86 25.01
CA GLY A 50 2.49 -27.22 24.63
C GLY A 50 3.99 -27.43 24.43
N THR A 51 4.82 -26.38 24.39
CA THR A 51 6.28 -26.55 24.28
C THR A 51 7.01 -25.31 24.80
N ASN A 52 7.49 -25.36 26.05
CA ASN A 52 8.30 -24.31 26.68
C ASN A 52 9.59 -23.94 25.92
N ASN A 53 9.90 -24.67 24.85
CA ASN A 53 11.04 -24.47 23.99
C ASN A 53 10.56 -24.11 22.58
N LYS A 54 10.37 -22.81 22.30
CA LYS A 54 10.08 -22.28 20.95
C LYS A 54 11.12 -22.67 19.87
N PHE A 55 12.24 -23.27 20.29
CA PHE A 55 13.34 -23.71 19.45
C PHE A 55 13.48 -25.24 19.39
N GLU A 56 12.61 -25.99 20.04
CA GLU A 56 12.61 -27.45 19.94
C GLU A 56 12.26 -27.88 18.51
N GLY A 57 13.17 -28.60 17.86
CA GLY A 57 13.03 -29.00 16.44
C GLY A 57 13.75 -28.08 15.44
N TYR A 58 14.31 -26.95 15.88
CA TYR A 58 15.18 -26.13 15.04
C TYR A 58 16.65 -26.47 15.24
N VAL A 59 17.41 -26.42 14.14
CA VAL A 59 18.87 -26.52 14.18
C VAL A 59 19.42 -25.17 14.64
N THR A 60 20.04 -25.13 15.82
CA THR A 60 20.55 -23.89 16.45
C THR A 60 21.86 -23.37 15.85
N SER A 61 22.39 -24.05 14.83
CA SER A 61 23.65 -23.72 14.18
C SER A 61 23.63 -24.17 12.72
N ILE A 62 23.70 -23.23 11.79
CA ILE A 62 23.87 -23.52 10.36
C ILE A 62 25.37 -23.70 10.10
N ALA A 63 25.76 -24.72 9.34
CA ALA A 63 27.16 -24.89 8.93
C ALA A 63 27.56 -23.72 8.02
N THR A 64 28.37 -22.81 8.53
CA THR A 64 28.84 -21.63 7.79
C THR A 64 29.97 -21.92 6.79
N ASN A 65 30.33 -23.19 6.59
CA ASN A 65 31.52 -23.61 5.85
C ASN A 65 31.25 -24.52 4.65
N ASP A 66 29.99 -24.79 4.28
CA ASP A 66 29.67 -25.51 3.05
C ASP A 66 29.59 -24.50 1.89
N GLU A 67 30.71 -23.87 1.60
CA GLU A 67 30.98 -23.25 0.29
C GLU A 67 31.23 -24.43 -0.66
N ALA A 68 30.15 -25.01 -1.18
CA ALA A 68 30.21 -25.87 -2.34
C ALA A 68 30.66 -25.01 -3.52
N ASP A 69 31.96 -25.02 -3.75
CA ASP A 69 32.61 -24.69 -5.01
C ASP A 69 32.01 -25.60 -6.10
N ASP A 70 30.92 -25.16 -6.73
CA ASP A 70 30.30 -25.80 -7.87
C ASP A 70 30.39 -24.86 -9.08
N ASP A 71 31.63 -24.63 -9.51
CA ASP A 71 32.06 -23.85 -10.67
C ASP A 71 31.90 -24.63 -12.01
N ASP A 72 30.90 -25.52 -12.13
CA ASP A 72 30.74 -26.40 -13.31
C ASP A 72 29.34 -26.31 -13.98
N TYR A 73 28.72 -25.13 -14.02
CA TYR A 73 27.55 -24.90 -14.89
C TYR A 73 27.98 -24.33 -16.26
N GLU A 74 28.21 -25.24 -17.21
CA GLU A 74 28.31 -24.93 -18.64
C GLU A 74 27.04 -24.17 -19.08
N PRO A 75 27.15 -22.93 -19.61
CA PRO A 75 25.99 -22.22 -20.10
C PRO A 75 25.61 -22.81 -21.46
N SER A 76 24.85 -23.89 -21.41
CA SER A 76 24.22 -24.48 -22.59
C SER A 76 23.45 -23.38 -23.30
N THR A 77 23.94 -23.05 -24.48
CA THR A 77 23.35 -22.09 -25.39
C THR A 77 22.00 -22.64 -25.86
N PHE A 78 20.97 -22.48 -25.04
CA PHE A 78 19.58 -22.70 -25.40
C PHE A 78 19.19 -21.69 -26.46
N SER A 79 19.52 -22.09 -27.67
CA SER A 79 19.12 -21.52 -28.93
C SER A 79 17.65 -21.13 -28.86
N SER A 80 17.38 -19.88 -29.24
CA SER A 80 16.11 -19.20 -29.18
C SER A 80 15.05 -19.84 -30.09
N ASN A 81 14.62 -21.05 -29.77
CA ASN A 81 13.42 -21.65 -30.32
C ASN A 81 12.23 -20.98 -29.63
N LYS A 82 11.95 -19.74 -30.02
CA LYS A 82 10.67 -19.07 -29.78
C LYS A 82 9.59 -19.83 -30.56
N ARG A 83 9.20 -21.00 -30.04
CA ARG A 83 8.02 -21.72 -30.48
C ARG A 83 6.85 -20.77 -30.26
N ALA A 84 6.20 -20.36 -31.35
CA ALA A 84 5.05 -19.45 -31.37
C ALA A 84 3.78 -20.00 -30.68
N GLY A 85 3.92 -21.00 -29.81
CA GLY A 85 2.83 -21.64 -29.06
C GLY A 85 3.06 -21.74 -27.56
N TYR A 86 4.13 -21.13 -27.02
CA TYR A 86 4.34 -21.08 -25.57
C TYR A 86 3.65 -19.88 -24.91
N ASN A 87 3.38 -18.82 -25.69
CA ASN A 87 2.61 -17.67 -25.24
C ASN A 87 1.16 -17.80 -25.74
N PRO A 88 0.16 -17.59 -24.87
CA PRO A 88 -1.24 -17.58 -25.29
C PRO A 88 -1.48 -16.50 -26.36
N PRO A 89 -2.39 -16.73 -27.31
CA PRO A 89 -2.70 -15.77 -28.37
C PRO A 89 -3.17 -14.44 -27.77
N ALA A 90 -2.74 -13.33 -28.37
CA ALA A 90 -3.02 -11.98 -27.86
C ALA A 90 -4.53 -11.69 -27.66
N ALA A 91 -5.40 -12.38 -28.41
CA ALA A 91 -6.85 -12.31 -28.21
C ALA A 91 -7.30 -12.82 -26.83
N LEU A 92 -6.73 -13.92 -26.33
CA LEU A 92 -7.04 -14.46 -25.00
C LEU A 92 -6.43 -13.61 -23.88
N LEU A 93 -5.26 -13.01 -24.11
CA LEU A 93 -4.64 -12.10 -23.14
C LEU A 93 -5.46 -10.83 -22.93
N ASN A 94 -6.06 -10.29 -23.99
CA ASN A 94 -6.90 -9.09 -23.88
C ASN A 94 -8.24 -9.38 -23.18
N ASP A 95 -8.81 -10.57 -23.38
CA ASP A 95 -10.07 -10.98 -22.75
C ASP A 95 -9.90 -11.18 -21.23
N ILE A 96 -8.84 -11.90 -20.81
CA ILE A 96 -8.50 -12.10 -19.39
C ILE A 96 -8.10 -10.77 -18.72
N ALA A 97 -7.32 -9.93 -19.42
CA ALA A 97 -6.92 -8.64 -18.89
C ALA A 97 -8.06 -7.60 -18.85
N GLN A 98 -9.22 -7.88 -19.44
CA GLN A 98 -10.43 -7.07 -19.34
C GLN A 98 -11.39 -7.60 -18.27
N SER A 99 -11.48 -8.92 -18.08
CA SER A 99 -12.34 -9.52 -17.05
C SER A 99 -11.94 -9.16 -15.61
N ASP A 100 -10.65 -8.92 -15.38
CA ASP A 100 -10.09 -8.66 -14.04
C ASP A 100 -9.95 -7.16 -13.68
N ARG A 101 -10.41 -6.24 -14.55
CA ARG A 101 -10.16 -4.80 -14.31
C ARG A 101 -11.03 -4.18 -13.23
N ASP A 102 -12.23 -4.73 -13.02
CA ASP A 102 -13.25 -4.10 -12.17
C ASP A 102 -13.62 -4.92 -10.93
N TYR A 103 -13.11 -6.15 -10.81
CA TYR A 103 -13.42 -7.02 -9.68
C TYR A 103 -12.25 -7.08 -8.69
N ASP A 104 -12.41 -6.35 -7.59
CA ASP A 104 -11.51 -6.44 -6.42
C ASP A 104 -11.76 -7.78 -5.71
N PRO A 105 -10.80 -8.73 -5.70
CA PRO A 105 -10.99 -10.04 -5.08
C PRO A 105 -11.19 -9.96 -3.55
N PHE A 106 -10.93 -8.81 -2.93
CA PHE A 106 -11.18 -8.55 -1.52
C PHE A 106 -12.43 -7.69 -1.27
N ALA A 107 -13.27 -7.46 -2.28
CA ALA A 107 -14.49 -6.67 -2.15
C ALA A 107 -15.37 -7.14 -0.98
N ASP A 108 -15.50 -8.45 -0.79
CA ASP A 108 -16.32 -9.05 0.28
C ASP A 108 -15.76 -8.83 1.69
N ARG A 109 -14.44 -8.65 1.82
CA ARG A 109 -13.75 -8.44 3.11
C ARG A 109 -13.46 -6.98 3.39
N LYS A 110 -13.85 -6.10 2.49
CA LYS A 110 -13.59 -4.68 2.60
C LYS A 110 -14.42 -4.10 3.74
N VAL A 111 -13.75 -3.48 4.70
CA VAL A 111 -14.43 -2.75 5.77
C VAL A 111 -15.27 -1.63 5.12
N PRO A 112 -16.59 -1.55 5.39
CA PRO A 112 -17.46 -0.58 4.71
C PRO A 112 -16.96 0.84 4.96
N LYS A 113 -16.92 1.68 3.92
CA LYS A 113 -16.41 3.05 4.05
C LYS A 113 -17.37 3.89 4.86
N ILE A 114 -16.86 5.00 5.40
CA ILE A 114 -17.68 5.96 6.17
C ILE A 114 -18.85 6.48 5.31
N ALA A 115 -18.63 6.66 4.00
CA ALA A 115 -19.68 7.09 3.07
C ALA A 115 -20.85 6.08 2.95
N ASP A 116 -20.56 4.78 3.05
CA ASP A 116 -21.55 3.71 2.93
C ASP A 116 -22.41 3.58 4.20
N ARG A 117 -21.93 4.14 5.31
CA ARG A 117 -22.58 4.12 6.64
C ARG A 117 -23.37 5.39 6.95
N GLU A 118 -23.26 6.42 6.12
CA GLU A 118 -23.83 7.75 6.36
C GLU A 118 -25.17 7.95 5.63
N ASP A 119 -26.14 8.63 6.27
CA ASP A 119 -27.42 9.01 5.66
C ASP A 119 -27.25 9.99 4.48
N GLU A 120 -28.25 10.05 3.58
CA GLU A 120 -28.27 10.94 2.42
C GLU A 120 -28.02 12.43 2.77
N TYR A 121 -28.54 12.91 3.91
CA TYR A 121 -28.31 14.28 4.35
C TYR A 121 -26.85 14.54 4.75
N ARG A 122 -26.18 13.54 5.33
CA ARG A 122 -24.76 13.63 5.68
C ARG A 122 -23.88 13.58 4.43
N GLN A 123 -24.27 12.81 3.42
CA GLN A 123 -23.60 12.79 2.12
C GLN A 123 -23.65 14.16 1.43
N LYS A 124 -24.80 14.86 1.47
CA LYS A 124 -24.93 16.22 0.92
C LYS A 124 -23.90 17.21 1.52
N ARG A 125 -23.50 17.05 2.79
CA ARG A 125 -22.46 17.90 3.38
C ARG A 125 -21.10 17.76 2.72
N ARG A 126 -20.77 16.58 2.17
CA ARG A 126 -19.50 16.35 1.45
C ARG A 126 -19.43 17.12 0.13
N HIS A 127 -20.59 17.40 -0.47
CA HIS A 127 -20.71 18.10 -1.74
C HIS A 127 -20.90 19.62 -1.58
N MET A 128 -20.98 20.13 -0.35
CA MET A 128 -21.06 21.57 -0.13
C MET A 128 -19.68 22.21 -0.27
N ILE A 129 -19.59 23.19 -1.17
CA ILE A 129 -18.38 24.00 -1.37
C ILE A 129 -18.28 25.00 -0.21
N ILE A 130 -17.39 24.71 0.75
CA ILE A 130 -17.22 25.47 2.00
C ILE A 130 -16.47 26.79 1.79
N SER A 131 -15.57 26.84 0.82
CA SER A 131 -14.86 28.06 0.46
C SER A 131 -14.83 28.21 -1.06
N PRO A 132 -14.72 29.45 -1.56
CA PRO A 132 -14.45 29.69 -2.98
C PRO A 132 -13.27 28.85 -3.46
N ASP A 133 -13.32 28.44 -4.73
CA ASP A 133 -12.23 27.68 -5.35
C ASP A 133 -10.91 28.44 -5.17
N ARG A 134 -9.93 27.73 -4.63
CA ARG A 134 -8.58 28.26 -4.46
C ARG A 134 -7.96 28.30 -5.86
N VAL A 135 -7.73 29.50 -6.40
CA VAL A 135 -6.96 29.68 -7.63
C VAL A 135 -5.57 29.08 -7.39
N ASP A 136 -5.23 28.03 -8.13
CA ASP A 136 -3.91 27.41 -8.08
C ASP A 136 -2.88 28.39 -8.68
N PRO A 137 -1.94 28.91 -7.87
CA PRO A 137 -0.94 29.87 -8.35
C PRO A 137 0.09 29.23 -9.30
N PHE A 138 0.09 27.90 -9.46
CA PHE A 138 1.00 27.18 -10.34
C PHE A 138 0.35 26.71 -11.65
N ALA A 139 -0.96 26.89 -11.81
CA ALA A 139 -1.68 26.48 -13.03
C ALA A 139 -1.27 27.29 -14.28
N ASP A 140 -0.85 28.55 -14.11
CA ASP A 140 -0.38 29.42 -15.20
C ASP A 140 1.07 29.11 -15.64
N VAL A 141 1.76 28.22 -14.93
CA VAL A 141 3.18 27.89 -15.20
C VAL A 141 3.30 26.48 -15.80
N THR A 142 2.40 26.13 -16.73
CA THR A 142 2.75 25.12 -17.73
C THR A 142 3.86 25.72 -18.59
N ILE A 143 5.08 25.40 -18.20
CA ILE A 143 6.31 25.63 -18.93
C ILE A 143 6.08 25.05 -20.32
N ASN A 144 5.92 25.92 -21.31
CA ASN A 144 5.78 25.60 -22.72
C ASN A 144 7.13 25.06 -23.24
N THR A 145 7.56 23.88 -22.79
CA THR A 145 8.64 23.13 -23.39
C THR A 145 8.09 22.29 -24.53
N PHE A 146 7.72 22.93 -25.64
CA PHE A 146 7.89 22.41 -27.00
C PHE A 146 7.48 23.52 -27.99
N GLY A 147 8.24 24.62 -27.96
CA GLY A 147 8.33 25.51 -29.11
C GLY A 147 8.93 24.73 -30.27
N ILE A 148 8.08 24.18 -31.13
CA ILE A 148 8.45 23.77 -32.47
C ILE A 148 8.97 25.03 -33.16
N ILE A 149 10.28 25.16 -33.24
CA ILE A 149 10.94 26.19 -34.02
C ILE A 149 10.59 25.89 -35.48
N HIS A 150 9.61 26.60 -36.03
CA HIS A 150 9.32 26.59 -37.45
C HIS A 150 10.47 27.30 -38.18
N PHE A 151 11.52 26.55 -38.51
CA PHE A 151 12.54 27.01 -39.44
C PHE A 151 11.91 27.16 -40.83
N PRO A 152 11.98 28.35 -41.47
CA PRO A 152 11.55 28.49 -42.85
C PRO A 152 12.45 27.62 -43.74
N ARG A 153 11.82 26.86 -44.65
CA ARG A 153 12.37 25.87 -45.61
C ARG A 153 13.42 26.41 -46.62
N ILE A 154 14.15 27.48 -46.31
CA ILE A 154 15.02 28.16 -47.27
C ILE A 154 16.51 27.87 -47.01
N LEU A 155 16.92 27.39 -45.83
CA LEU A 155 18.34 27.16 -45.53
C LEU A 155 18.82 25.70 -45.56
N CYS A 156 18.00 24.74 -45.99
CA CYS A 156 18.44 23.33 -46.08
C CYS A 156 19.23 23.00 -47.36
N ARG A 157 19.43 23.96 -48.29
CA ARG A 157 20.23 23.72 -49.52
C ARG A 157 21.68 24.20 -49.44
N ARG A 158 22.09 24.94 -48.40
CA ARG A 158 23.47 25.44 -48.30
C ARG A 158 24.38 24.54 -47.46
N TRP A 159 23.84 23.86 -46.44
CA TRP A 159 24.63 22.99 -45.57
C TRP A 159 24.94 21.61 -46.17
N LEU A 160 24.11 21.09 -47.08
CA LEU A 160 24.36 19.81 -47.76
C LEU A 160 25.42 19.89 -48.89
N LYS A 161 25.95 21.09 -49.17
CA LYS A 161 27.04 21.26 -50.14
C LYS A 161 28.42 21.39 -49.49
N VAL A 162 28.47 21.74 -48.21
CA VAL A 162 29.75 21.85 -47.47
C VAL A 162 30.23 20.49 -46.97
N TYR A 163 29.32 19.51 -46.78
CA TYR A 163 29.67 18.20 -46.23
C TYR A 163 30.09 17.14 -47.28
N ASN A 164 30.08 17.46 -48.58
CA ASN A 164 30.51 16.54 -49.66
C ASN A 164 31.81 16.97 -50.36
N ASP A 165 32.46 18.07 -49.95
CA ASP A 165 33.71 18.55 -50.55
C ASP A 165 34.94 18.25 -49.65
N VAL A 166 34.84 17.32 -48.69
CA VAL A 166 35.93 16.90 -47.79
C VAL A 166 36.34 15.43 -47.98
N GLU A 167 35.82 14.75 -49.01
CA GLU A 167 36.25 13.37 -49.35
C GLU A 167 37.07 13.26 -50.65
N ASP A 168 37.41 14.36 -51.31
CA ASP A 168 38.34 14.36 -52.45
C ASP A 168 39.51 15.34 -52.19
N ILE A 169 40.50 14.89 -51.40
CA ILE A 169 41.96 15.14 -51.49
C ILE A 169 42.69 14.17 -50.54
#